data_AF-A0A925FBE8-F1
#
_entry.id   AF-A0A925FBE8-F1
#
_cell.length_a   1.000
_cell.length_b   1.000
_cell.length_c   1.000
_cell.angle_alpha   90.00
_cell.angle_beta   90.00
_cell.angle_gamma   90.00
#
_symmetry.space_group_name_H-M   'P 1'
#
loop_
_entity.id
_entity.type
_entity.pdbx_description
1 polymer ?
#
loop_
_entity_poly.entity_id
_entity_poly.type
_entity_poly.pdbx_seq_one_letter_code
_entity_poly.pdbx_strand_id
1 'polypeptide(L)'
;MPHPPQTRRDWLKTASALLLTADLLPTQPANVVPSTYFPALPPDGSNSPLPPGKTVPFDWPYAEIPASGEGLKLNWLTGTRLPTGPVLFRITSATDVREMCEVEVLSGKIGQVLGEIDLRFAHYHQPFEWKIPAAELPAILADGLQLRLKTGTKPLWVFCAKGNAGPVPSAFLPHLLAGSGSTTAWQERLLSLDSVQTFGWMEGCVLDGIQAMIPRNPRAQGVLAQHLNLFFGNDRFRYETLNNERSEGRIHTVESLLPFAILAQTNPAHPALRTAVEFALHHADANGVIA
;
A
#
# COMPACT_ATOMS: atom_id res chain seq x y z
N MET A 1 47.47 6.63 -5.14
CA MET A 1 47.09 6.62 -3.71
C MET A 1 45.66 6.14 -3.60
N PRO A 2 45.34 5.15 -2.76
CA PRO A 2 43.97 4.68 -2.58
C PRO A 2 43.17 5.69 -1.75
N HIS A 3 41.95 6.01 -2.20
CA HIS A 3 41.06 6.88 -1.44
C HIS A 3 40.67 6.22 -0.10
N PRO A 4 40.59 6.99 1.00
CA PRO A 4 40.12 6.44 2.26
C PRO A 4 38.69 5.91 2.11
N PRO A 5 38.34 4.80 2.80
CA PRO A 5 37.00 4.24 2.74
C PRO A 5 35.99 5.27 3.25
N GLN A 6 35.02 5.63 2.40
CA GLN A 6 33.94 6.54 2.76
C GLN A 6 33.12 5.93 3.89
N THR A 7 32.88 6.71 4.95
CA THR A 7 32.04 6.26 6.06
C THR A 7 30.57 6.37 5.66
N ARG A 8 29.69 5.61 6.33
CA ARG A 8 28.22 5.73 6.18
C ARG A 8 27.73 7.18 6.34
N ARG A 9 28.41 7.96 7.17
CA ARG A 9 28.13 9.38 7.41
C ARG A 9 28.49 10.27 6.22
N ASP A 10 29.54 9.93 5.49
CA ASP A 10 29.94 10.65 4.27
C ASP A 10 28.97 10.36 3.14
N TRP A 11 28.52 9.11 3.03
CA TRP A 11 27.48 8.69 2.07
C TRP A 11 26.15 9.43 2.27
N LEU A 12 25.68 9.55 3.52
CA LEU A 12 24.44 10.25 3.84
C LEU A 12 24.53 11.75 3.52
N LYS A 13 25.68 12.39 3.76
CA LYS A 13 25.90 13.80 3.42
C LYS A 13 25.87 14.04 1.90
N THR A 14 26.49 13.14 1.13
CA THR A 14 26.49 13.23 -0.34
C THR A 14 25.08 12.99 -0.91
N ALA A 15 24.32 12.04 -0.36
CA ALA A 15 22.94 11.79 -0.76
C ALA A 15 22.01 12.98 -0.46
N SER A 16 22.15 13.63 0.71
CA SER A 16 21.38 14.83 1.05
C SER A 16 21.71 16.03 0.16
N ALA A 17 22.96 16.17 -0.30
CA ALA A 17 23.36 17.25 -1.20
C ALA A 17 22.79 17.09 -2.62
N LEU A 18 22.65 15.85 -3.11
CA LEU A 18 22.03 15.55 -4.41
C LEU A 18 20.51 15.80 -4.43
N LEU A 19 19.83 15.63 -3.29
CA LEU A 19 18.40 15.90 -3.16
C LEU A 19 18.08 17.41 -3.20
N LEU A 20 18.99 18.27 -2.75
CA LEU A 20 18.83 19.73 -2.79
C LEU A 20 18.95 20.34 -4.20
N THR A 21 19.51 19.61 -5.17
CA THR A 21 19.63 20.05 -6.57
C THR A 21 18.45 19.65 -7.46
N ALA A 22 17.47 18.93 -6.92
CA ALA A 22 16.29 18.47 -7.68
C ALA A 22 15.27 19.59 -7.99
N ASP A 23 15.43 20.78 -7.42
CA ASP A 23 14.58 21.96 -7.68
C ASP A 23 14.84 22.61 -9.07
N LEU A 24 15.73 22.03 -9.89
CA LEU A 24 16.03 22.49 -11.26
C LEU A 24 15.48 21.58 -12.35
N LEU A 25 14.36 20.89 -12.09
CA LEU A 25 13.67 20.14 -13.13
C LEU A 25 12.90 21.08 -14.08
N PRO A 26 12.90 20.79 -15.40
CA PRO A 26 12.27 21.63 -16.40
C PRO A 26 10.76 21.79 -16.15
N THR A 27 10.22 22.93 -16.57
CA THR A 27 8.79 23.24 -16.55
C THR A 27 7.98 22.12 -17.23
N GLN A 28 6.88 21.73 -16.58
CA GLN A 28 6.02 20.63 -17.01
C GLN A 28 5.59 20.76 -18.48
N PRO A 29 5.49 19.64 -19.24
CA PRO A 29 4.78 19.65 -20.51
C PRO A 29 3.32 20.05 -20.29
N ALA A 30 2.79 20.87 -21.19
CA ALA A 30 1.54 21.63 -21.04
C ALA A 30 0.23 20.80 -20.97
N ASN A 31 0.28 19.47 -20.83
CA ASN A 31 -0.91 18.60 -20.79
C ASN A 31 -0.77 17.48 -19.74
N VAL A 32 -0.57 17.87 -18.48
CA VAL A 32 -0.62 16.94 -17.35
C VAL A 32 -2.08 16.71 -16.94
N VAL A 33 -2.56 15.49 -17.14
CA VAL A 33 -3.85 15.04 -16.59
C VAL A 33 -3.54 14.33 -15.27
N PRO A 34 -4.06 14.80 -14.12
CA PRO A 34 -3.88 14.13 -12.84
C PRO A 34 -4.27 12.65 -12.95
N SER A 35 -3.49 11.78 -12.31
CA SER A 35 -3.84 10.37 -12.23
C SER A 35 -5.10 10.20 -11.39
N THR A 36 -6.13 9.60 -11.95
CA THR A 36 -7.42 9.38 -11.30
C THR A 36 -7.66 7.89 -11.12
N TYR A 37 -8.15 7.51 -9.94
CA TYR A 37 -8.59 6.16 -9.63
C TYR A 37 -10.04 5.98 -10.06
N PHE A 38 -10.32 4.90 -10.77
CA PHE A 38 -11.66 4.44 -11.09
C PHE A 38 -11.85 3.06 -10.45
N PRO A 39 -12.27 3.01 -9.17
CA PRO A 39 -12.45 1.76 -8.46
C PRO A 39 -13.48 0.88 -9.15
N ALA A 40 -13.20 -0.42 -9.17
CA ALA A 40 -14.21 -1.41 -9.48
C ALA A 40 -15.32 -1.38 -8.42
N LEU A 41 -16.52 -1.73 -8.83
CA LEU A 41 -17.65 -1.99 -7.96
C LEU A 41 -17.29 -3.12 -6.97
N PRO A 42 -17.89 -3.12 -5.77
CA PRO A 42 -17.76 -4.24 -4.84
C PRO A 42 -18.01 -5.57 -5.55
N PRO A 43 -17.06 -6.51 -5.53
CA PRO A 43 -17.27 -7.82 -6.13
C PRO A 43 -18.26 -8.64 -5.29
N ASP A 44 -18.90 -9.61 -5.95
CA ASP A 44 -19.62 -10.68 -5.26
C ASP A 44 -18.62 -11.46 -4.38
N GLY A 45 -19.00 -11.81 -3.14
CA GLY A 45 -18.11 -12.54 -2.23
C GLY A 45 -17.18 -11.67 -1.37
N SER A 46 -17.48 -10.37 -1.20
CA SER A 46 -16.76 -9.53 -0.24
C SER A 46 -16.75 -10.17 1.17
N ASN A 47 -15.58 -10.16 1.82
CA ASN A 47 -15.28 -10.84 3.09
C ASN A 47 -15.41 -12.37 3.01
N SER A 48 -14.92 -12.97 1.92
CA SER A 48 -14.68 -14.41 1.84
C SER A 48 -13.85 -14.91 3.04
N PRO A 49 -14.04 -16.14 3.53
CA PRO A 49 -13.41 -16.58 4.78
C PRO A 49 -11.88 -16.64 4.65
N LEU A 50 -11.18 -15.97 5.56
CA LEU A 50 -9.75 -16.20 5.77
C LEU A 50 -9.53 -17.55 6.49
N PRO A 51 -8.33 -18.14 6.37
CA PRO A 51 -7.94 -19.28 7.19
C PRO A 51 -8.09 -18.97 8.69
N PRO A 52 -8.39 -19.96 9.55
CA PRO A 52 -8.57 -19.73 10.99
C PRO A 52 -7.40 -18.99 11.62
N GLY A 53 -7.72 -17.96 12.42
CA GLY A 53 -6.73 -17.12 13.10
C GLY A 53 -6.05 -16.06 12.22
N LYS A 54 -6.39 -15.98 10.92
CA LYS A 54 -5.84 -14.97 10.02
C LYS A 54 -6.75 -13.74 9.90
N THR A 55 -6.13 -12.58 9.72
CA THR A 55 -6.79 -11.28 9.65
C THR A 55 -6.18 -10.42 8.53
N VAL A 56 -6.91 -9.37 8.15
CA VAL A 56 -6.43 -8.32 7.23
C VAL A 56 -6.26 -7.00 7.98
N PRO A 57 -5.41 -6.09 7.48
CA PRO A 57 -5.18 -4.78 8.09
C PRO A 57 -6.47 -4.00 8.35
N PHE A 58 -6.57 -3.44 9.56
CA PHE A 58 -7.61 -2.49 9.95
C PHE A 58 -9.05 -2.99 9.80
N ASP A 59 -9.25 -4.30 9.73
CA ASP A 59 -10.55 -4.91 9.44
C ASP A 59 -11.16 -4.43 8.10
N TRP A 60 -10.29 -4.02 7.16
CA TRP A 60 -10.69 -3.55 5.85
C TRP A 60 -11.31 -4.67 5.02
N PRO A 61 -12.33 -4.37 4.21
CA PRO A 61 -12.93 -5.34 3.33
C PRO A 61 -11.97 -5.85 2.25
N TYR A 62 -12.16 -7.12 1.91
CA TYR A 62 -11.32 -7.87 0.98
C TYR A 62 -12.16 -8.88 0.20
N ALA A 63 -11.63 -9.33 -0.92
CA ALA A 63 -12.21 -10.37 -1.75
C ALA A 63 -11.17 -11.44 -2.07
N GLU A 64 -11.64 -12.66 -2.24
CA GLU A 64 -10.80 -13.82 -2.56
C GLU A 64 -10.68 -13.98 -4.08
N ILE A 65 -9.45 -14.18 -4.54
CA ILE A 65 -9.13 -14.81 -5.82
C ILE A 65 -8.85 -16.28 -5.48
N PRO A 66 -9.80 -17.19 -5.71
CA PRO A 66 -9.69 -18.57 -5.28
C PRO A 66 -8.56 -19.29 -6.02
N ALA A 67 -7.94 -20.27 -5.36
CA ALA A 67 -6.88 -21.10 -5.96
C ALA A 67 -7.39 -21.97 -7.12
N SER A 68 -8.70 -22.19 -7.21
CA SER A 68 -9.36 -22.93 -8.29
C SER A 68 -10.78 -22.42 -8.51
N GLY A 69 -11.29 -22.50 -9.74
CA GLY A 69 -12.69 -22.20 -10.07
C GLY A 69 -12.88 -20.91 -10.89
N GLU A 70 -14.02 -20.24 -10.71
CA GLU A 70 -14.46 -19.09 -11.52
C GLU A 70 -13.67 -17.79 -11.26
N GLY A 71 -12.79 -17.70 -10.27
CA GLY A 71 -12.04 -16.47 -10.03
C GLY A 71 -12.89 -15.30 -9.50
N LEU A 72 -12.27 -14.13 -9.37
CA LEU A 72 -12.89 -12.90 -8.86
C LEU A 72 -13.40 -12.02 -10.01
N LYS A 73 -14.69 -11.72 -10.05
CA LYS A 73 -15.29 -10.83 -11.07
C LYS A 73 -15.29 -9.39 -10.60
N LEU A 74 -14.89 -8.47 -11.47
CA LEU A 74 -14.79 -7.03 -11.22
C LEU A 74 -15.52 -6.28 -12.33
N ASN A 75 -16.33 -5.31 -11.94
CA ASN A 75 -17.11 -4.49 -12.86
C ASN A 75 -16.92 -3.00 -12.54
N TRP A 76 -17.20 -2.14 -13.51
CA TRP A 76 -17.20 -0.68 -13.32
C TRP A 76 -18.62 -0.13 -13.51
N LEU A 77 -18.84 1.10 -13.03
CA LEU A 77 -20.12 1.77 -13.24
C LEU A 77 -20.38 1.95 -14.74
N THR A 78 -21.60 1.62 -15.17
CA THR A 78 -22.02 1.83 -16.56
C THR A 78 -21.83 3.30 -16.95
N GLY A 79 -21.11 3.52 -18.05
CA GLY A 79 -20.83 4.86 -18.54
C GLY A 79 -19.60 5.54 -17.91
N THR A 80 -18.76 4.82 -17.15
CA THR A 80 -17.43 5.30 -16.74
C THR A 80 -16.66 5.80 -17.97
N ARG A 81 -16.23 7.06 -17.92
CA ARG A 81 -15.40 7.70 -18.95
C ARG A 81 -14.01 7.93 -18.39
N LEU A 82 -13.01 7.36 -19.05
CA LEU A 82 -11.61 7.55 -18.69
C LEU A 82 -11.01 8.71 -19.49
N PRO A 83 -10.07 9.47 -18.92
CA PRO A 83 -9.29 10.43 -19.69
C PRO A 83 -8.44 9.73 -20.75
N THR A 84 -8.12 10.43 -21.83
CA THR A 84 -7.22 9.93 -22.87
C THR A 84 -5.82 9.69 -22.31
N GLY A 85 -5.23 8.52 -22.59
CA GLY A 85 -3.88 8.19 -22.15
C GLY A 85 -3.72 6.71 -21.84
N PRO A 86 -2.54 6.30 -21.34
CA PRO A 86 -2.34 4.95 -20.85
C PRO A 86 -3.24 4.69 -19.63
N VAL A 87 -3.76 3.47 -19.55
CA VAL A 87 -4.55 2.99 -18.41
C VAL A 87 -3.85 1.77 -17.83
N LEU A 88 -3.70 1.75 -16.52
CA LEU A 88 -3.22 0.60 -15.76
C LEU A 88 -4.41 0.00 -15.00
N PHE A 89 -4.49 -1.32 -14.94
CA PHE A 89 -5.30 -2.00 -13.96
C PHE A 89 -4.42 -2.31 -12.76
N ARG A 90 -4.86 -1.95 -11.55
CA ARG A 90 -4.13 -2.18 -10.30
C ARG A 90 -4.98 -2.98 -9.33
N ILE A 91 -4.34 -3.94 -8.65
CA ILE A 91 -4.85 -4.63 -7.46
C ILE A 91 -3.85 -4.49 -6.33
N THR A 92 -4.32 -4.61 -5.09
CA THR A 92 -3.44 -4.56 -3.91
C THR A 92 -3.71 -5.77 -3.03
N SER A 93 -2.64 -6.45 -2.60
CA SER A 93 -2.76 -7.56 -1.67
C SER A 93 -3.31 -7.09 -0.33
N ALA A 94 -4.36 -7.76 0.16
CA ALA A 94 -4.91 -7.56 1.51
C ALA A 94 -4.18 -8.40 2.56
N THR A 95 -3.42 -9.39 2.12
CA THR A 95 -2.66 -10.31 2.98
C THR A 95 -1.21 -10.39 2.54
N ASP A 96 -0.35 -10.81 3.45
CA ASP A 96 1.01 -11.22 3.15
C ASP A 96 1.00 -12.62 2.51
N VAL A 97 1.63 -12.73 1.34
CA VAL A 97 1.73 -13.90 0.48
C VAL A 97 3.17 -14.35 0.49
N ARG A 98 3.43 -15.61 0.88
CA ARG A 98 4.79 -16.18 1.03
C ARG A 98 5.13 -17.18 -0.07
N GLU A 99 4.58 -16.96 -1.25
CA GLU A 99 4.83 -17.77 -2.45
C GLU A 99 4.86 -16.90 -3.71
N MET A 100 5.21 -17.50 -4.83
CA MET A 100 5.08 -16.88 -6.15
C MET A 100 3.67 -17.13 -6.66
N CYS A 101 2.94 -16.06 -6.94
CA CYS A 101 1.62 -16.13 -7.53
C CYS A 101 1.60 -15.39 -8.87
N GLU A 102 0.86 -15.93 -9.83
CA GLU A 102 0.51 -15.25 -11.07
C GLU A 102 -1.00 -15.21 -11.17
N VAL A 103 -1.55 -14.04 -11.49
CA VAL A 103 -2.98 -13.84 -11.71
C VAL A 103 -3.21 -13.54 -13.18
N GLU A 104 -4.01 -14.37 -13.83
CA GLU A 104 -4.56 -14.09 -15.15
C GLU A 104 -5.67 -13.06 -15.05
N VAL A 105 -5.64 -12.11 -15.98
CA VAL A 105 -6.68 -11.12 -16.20
C VAL A 105 -7.47 -11.53 -17.44
N LEU A 106 -8.74 -11.87 -17.26
CA LEU A 106 -9.61 -12.34 -18.32
C LEU A 106 -10.73 -11.33 -18.62
N SER A 107 -11.20 -11.31 -19.85
CA SER A 107 -12.43 -10.60 -20.23
C SER A 107 -13.63 -11.19 -19.49
N GLY A 108 -14.44 -10.34 -18.84
CA GLY A 108 -15.57 -10.78 -18.02
C GLY A 108 -16.69 -11.51 -18.77
N LYS A 109 -16.76 -11.40 -20.11
CA LYS A 109 -17.80 -12.03 -20.93
C LYS A 109 -17.36 -13.30 -21.64
N ILE A 110 -16.19 -13.29 -22.27
CA ILE A 110 -15.73 -14.38 -23.16
C ILE A 110 -14.72 -15.28 -22.42
N GLY A 111 -14.19 -14.85 -21.28
CA GLY A 111 -13.16 -15.59 -20.55
C GLY A 111 -11.83 -15.68 -21.30
N GLN A 112 -11.62 -14.79 -22.29
CA GLN A 112 -10.34 -14.68 -23.01
C GLN A 112 -9.29 -14.06 -22.09
N VAL A 113 -8.08 -14.62 -22.06
CA VAL A 113 -6.94 -14.03 -21.35
C VAL A 113 -6.49 -12.75 -22.05
N LEU A 114 -6.49 -11.64 -21.30
CA LEU A 114 -6.07 -10.32 -21.75
C LEU A 114 -4.64 -9.98 -21.28
N GLY A 115 -4.24 -10.52 -20.13
CA GLY A 115 -2.93 -10.27 -19.54
C GLY A 115 -2.70 -11.05 -18.26
N GLU A 116 -1.55 -10.78 -17.63
CA GLU A 116 -1.11 -11.45 -16.41
C GLU A 116 -0.47 -10.42 -15.46
N ILE A 117 -0.64 -10.65 -14.16
CA ILE A 117 -0.01 -9.90 -13.08
C ILE A 117 0.89 -10.86 -12.30
N ASP A 118 2.15 -10.51 -12.12
CA ASP A 118 3.13 -11.27 -11.33
C ASP A 118 3.16 -10.75 -9.89
N LEU A 119 2.73 -11.59 -8.94
CA LEU A 119 2.66 -11.29 -7.51
C LEU A 119 3.59 -12.23 -6.74
N ARG A 120 4.88 -11.89 -6.68
CA ARG A 120 5.85 -12.67 -5.89
C ARG A 120 6.00 -12.09 -4.50
N PHE A 121 5.80 -12.92 -3.50
CA PHE A 121 6.07 -12.59 -2.09
C PHE A 121 5.39 -11.28 -1.66
N ALA A 122 4.14 -11.10 -2.09
CA ALA A 122 3.41 -9.86 -1.89
C ALA A 122 3.20 -9.58 -0.39
N HIS A 123 3.63 -8.44 0.12
CA HIS A 123 3.18 -8.00 1.45
C HIS A 123 1.81 -7.34 1.34
N TYR A 124 1.07 -7.26 2.45
CA TYR A 124 -0.18 -6.50 2.45
C TYR A 124 0.09 -5.01 2.18
N HIS A 125 -0.84 -4.32 1.50
CA HIS A 125 -0.68 -2.98 0.92
C HIS A 125 0.23 -2.87 -0.32
N GLN A 126 0.86 -3.95 -0.79
CA GLN A 126 1.65 -3.89 -2.03
C GLN A 126 0.74 -3.83 -3.27
N PRO A 127 0.84 -2.77 -4.10
CA PRO A 127 0.11 -2.70 -5.35
C PRO A 127 0.82 -3.47 -6.46
N PHE A 128 0.05 -4.10 -7.34
CA PHE A 128 0.49 -4.77 -8.55
C PHE A 128 -0.30 -4.25 -9.73
N GLU A 129 0.37 -4.08 -10.88
CA GLU A 129 -0.19 -3.38 -12.01
C GLU A 129 -0.04 -4.16 -13.31
N TRP A 130 -1.06 -4.07 -14.14
CA TRP A 130 -1.03 -4.51 -15.53
C TRP A 130 -1.38 -3.33 -16.45
N LYS A 131 -0.52 -3.08 -17.44
CA LYS A 131 -0.78 -2.06 -18.45
C LYS A 131 -1.78 -2.59 -19.47
N ILE A 132 -2.94 -1.92 -19.53
CA ILE A 132 -4.03 -2.33 -20.40
C ILE A 132 -3.72 -1.91 -21.85
N PRO A 133 -3.75 -2.84 -22.82
CA PRO A 133 -3.71 -2.47 -24.23
C PRO A 133 -4.94 -1.63 -24.59
N ALA A 134 -4.74 -0.51 -25.28
CA ALA A 134 -5.83 0.44 -25.58
C ALA A 134 -7.01 -0.20 -26.35
N ALA A 135 -6.75 -1.24 -27.14
CA ALA A 135 -7.76 -1.99 -27.87
C ALA A 135 -8.73 -2.78 -26.97
N GLU A 136 -8.27 -3.21 -25.78
CA GLU A 136 -9.07 -4.02 -24.85
C GLU A 136 -9.95 -3.15 -23.94
N LEU A 137 -9.61 -1.88 -23.78
CA LEU A 137 -10.25 -0.98 -22.82
C LEU A 137 -11.77 -0.84 -23.00
N PRO A 138 -12.33 -0.73 -24.24
CA PRO A 138 -13.78 -0.69 -24.42
C PRO A 138 -14.48 -1.95 -23.93
N ALA A 139 -13.88 -3.14 -24.15
CA ALA A 139 -14.44 -4.40 -23.69
C ALA A 139 -14.38 -4.51 -22.17
N ILE A 140 -13.27 -4.09 -21.55
CA ILE A 140 -13.13 -4.07 -20.08
C ILE A 140 -14.18 -3.17 -19.42
N LEU A 141 -14.44 -1.99 -19.98
CA LEU A 141 -15.44 -1.07 -19.44
C LEU A 141 -16.88 -1.58 -19.63
N ALA A 142 -17.14 -2.37 -20.67
CA ALA A 142 -18.46 -2.90 -20.97
C ALA A 142 -18.76 -4.20 -20.21
N ASP A 143 -17.80 -5.12 -20.19
CA ASP A 143 -17.97 -6.51 -19.77
C ASP A 143 -17.27 -6.83 -18.42
N GLY A 144 -16.45 -5.91 -17.91
CA GLY A 144 -15.66 -6.13 -16.69
C GLY A 144 -14.44 -7.03 -16.89
N LEU A 145 -13.81 -7.37 -15.78
CA LEU A 145 -12.68 -8.29 -15.69
C LEU A 145 -13.01 -9.49 -14.81
N GLN A 146 -12.33 -10.60 -15.07
CA GLN A 146 -12.27 -11.75 -14.17
C GLN A 146 -10.80 -12.02 -13.84
N LEU A 147 -10.49 -12.17 -12.55
CA LEU A 147 -9.14 -12.48 -12.07
C LEU A 147 -9.08 -13.95 -11.65
N ARG A 148 -8.14 -14.71 -12.21
CA ARG A 148 -7.96 -16.13 -11.88
C ARG A 148 -6.53 -16.38 -11.44
N LEU A 149 -6.36 -17.13 -10.36
CA LEU A 149 -5.03 -17.59 -9.96
C LEU A 149 -4.53 -18.61 -10.98
N LYS A 150 -3.43 -18.29 -11.66
CA LYS A 150 -2.75 -19.17 -12.63
C LYS A 150 -1.69 -20.01 -11.95
N THR A 151 -0.91 -19.40 -11.06
CA THR A 151 0.05 -20.09 -10.20
C THR A 151 -0.10 -19.63 -8.76
N GLY A 152 0.18 -20.54 -7.83
CA GLY A 152 -0.06 -20.37 -6.40
C GLY A 152 -0.87 -21.54 -5.83
N THR A 153 -0.63 -21.85 -4.57
CA THR A 153 -1.23 -23.03 -3.90
C THR A 153 -2.39 -22.67 -2.97
N LYS A 154 -2.51 -21.39 -2.63
CA LYS A 154 -3.54 -20.86 -1.72
C LYS A 154 -4.32 -19.75 -2.41
N PRO A 155 -5.55 -19.47 -1.95
CA PRO A 155 -6.25 -18.28 -2.40
C PRO A 155 -5.44 -17.01 -2.13
N LEU A 156 -5.64 -16.02 -2.98
CA LEU A 156 -5.07 -14.69 -2.83
C LEU A 156 -6.19 -13.74 -2.39
N TRP A 157 -5.96 -12.96 -1.34
CA TRP A 157 -6.92 -11.94 -0.91
C TRP A 157 -6.45 -10.56 -1.31
N VAL A 158 -7.32 -9.82 -2.01
CA VAL A 158 -7.10 -8.43 -2.41
C VAL A 158 -8.09 -7.54 -1.67
N PHE A 159 -7.75 -6.28 -1.44
CA PHE A 159 -8.73 -5.36 -0.86
C PHE A 159 -9.92 -5.19 -1.82
N CYS A 160 -11.09 -4.84 -1.29
CA CYS A 160 -12.25 -4.55 -2.12
C CYS A 160 -13.10 -3.47 -1.49
N ALA A 161 -14.00 -2.86 -2.26
CA ALA A 161 -14.99 -1.97 -1.68
C ALA A 161 -16.04 -2.80 -0.92
N LYS A 162 -16.57 -2.29 0.20
CA LYS A 162 -17.70 -2.87 0.93
C LYS A 162 -18.82 -1.87 1.01
N GLY A 163 -19.78 -1.95 0.08
CA GLY A 163 -20.95 -1.06 0.07
C GLY A 163 -20.61 0.37 0.53
N ASN A 164 -21.38 0.91 1.48
CA ASN A 164 -21.16 2.26 2.04
C ASN A 164 -20.42 2.29 3.40
N ALA A 165 -19.63 1.26 3.78
CA ALA A 165 -19.01 1.20 5.11
C ALA A 165 -17.47 1.23 5.06
N GLY A 166 -16.89 2.38 5.44
CA GLY A 166 -15.47 2.59 5.80
C GLY A 166 -14.49 2.53 4.62
N PRO A 167 -13.82 3.62 4.23
CA PRO A 167 -13.08 3.63 2.98
C PRO A 167 -11.74 2.94 3.16
N VAL A 168 -11.63 1.71 2.64
CA VAL A 168 -10.34 1.32 2.07
C VAL A 168 -9.93 2.44 1.12
N PRO A 169 -8.74 3.04 1.29
CA PRO A 169 -8.24 4.07 0.40
C PRO A 169 -8.34 3.61 -1.05
N SER A 170 -8.84 4.48 -1.93
CA SER A 170 -9.12 4.13 -3.33
C SER A 170 -7.89 3.59 -4.05
N ALA A 171 -6.68 3.96 -3.63
CA ALA A 171 -5.43 3.43 -4.17
C ALA A 171 -5.21 1.93 -3.90
N PHE A 172 -5.86 1.34 -2.88
CA PHE A 172 -5.75 -0.09 -2.58
C PHE A 172 -6.87 -0.93 -3.19
N LEU A 173 -7.99 -0.30 -3.56
CA LEU A 173 -9.07 -0.98 -4.25
C LEU A 173 -8.60 -1.47 -5.64
N PRO A 174 -9.16 -2.56 -6.17
CA PRO A 174 -9.04 -2.90 -7.58
C PRO A 174 -9.56 -1.73 -8.40
N HIS A 175 -8.72 -1.13 -9.25
CA HIS A 175 -9.10 0.07 -9.98
C HIS A 175 -8.40 0.20 -11.33
N LEU A 176 -9.00 1.01 -12.21
CA LEU A 176 -8.31 1.55 -13.37
C LEU A 176 -7.63 2.85 -12.95
N LEU A 177 -6.33 2.95 -13.21
CA LEU A 177 -5.53 4.15 -13.02
C LEU A 177 -5.32 4.78 -14.39
N ALA A 178 -5.92 5.95 -14.61
CA ALA A 178 -5.81 6.68 -15.87
C ALA A 178 -5.27 8.09 -15.66
N GLY A 179 -4.48 8.58 -16.60
CA GLY A 179 -3.87 9.92 -16.57
C GLY A 179 -2.36 9.87 -16.86
N SER A 180 -1.78 11.03 -17.19
CA SER A 180 -0.35 11.16 -17.50
C SER A 180 0.52 11.42 -16.26
N GLY A 181 -0.11 11.69 -15.10
CA GLY A 181 0.58 11.91 -13.84
C GLY A 181 1.15 13.32 -13.71
N SER A 182 1.22 13.83 -12.49
CA SER A 182 1.79 15.14 -12.16
C SER A 182 3.06 14.98 -11.33
N THR A 183 4.02 15.88 -11.49
CA THR A 183 5.21 15.97 -10.63
C THR A 183 4.88 16.24 -9.16
N THR A 184 3.65 16.69 -8.87
CA THR A 184 3.15 16.92 -7.50
C THR A 184 2.21 15.82 -7.00
N ALA A 185 1.80 14.87 -7.85
CA ALA A 185 0.83 13.84 -7.47
C ALA A 185 1.31 12.95 -6.31
N TRP A 186 2.62 12.80 -6.16
CA TRP A 186 3.20 12.08 -5.02
C TRP A 186 2.93 12.77 -3.69
N GLN A 187 2.86 14.11 -3.64
CA GLN A 187 2.58 14.84 -2.40
C GLN A 187 1.15 14.60 -1.94
N GLU A 188 0.21 14.63 -2.87
CA GLU A 188 -1.20 14.32 -2.59
C GLU A 188 -1.37 12.88 -2.09
N ARG A 189 -0.62 11.93 -2.66
CA ARG A 189 -0.61 10.53 -2.19
C ARG A 189 0.03 10.36 -0.81
N LEU A 190 1.19 10.99 -0.59
CA LEU A 190 1.87 10.95 0.71
C LEU A 190 1.02 11.61 1.80
N LEU A 191 0.30 12.68 1.46
CA LEU A 191 -0.61 13.39 2.36
C LEU A 191 -2.03 12.80 2.32
N SER A 192 -2.14 11.48 2.18
CA SER A 192 -3.40 10.74 2.30
C SER A 192 -3.15 9.32 2.78
N LEU A 193 -4.23 8.65 3.20
CA LEU A 193 -4.20 7.23 3.56
C LEU A 193 -3.87 6.30 2.38
N ASP A 194 -3.80 6.81 1.13
CA ASP A 194 -3.30 6.01 -0.01
C ASP A 194 -1.82 5.63 0.16
N SER A 195 -1.10 6.28 1.07
CA SER A 195 0.30 5.99 1.35
C SER A 195 0.54 5.04 2.52
N VAL A 196 -0.49 4.58 3.25
CA VAL A 196 -0.26 3.68 4.41
C VAL A 196 0.44 2.40 3.98
N GLN A 197 1.36 1.92 4.80
CA GLN A 197 2.17 0.74 4.56
C GLN A 197 2.03 -0.28 5.69
N THR A 198 2.68 -1.42 5.51
CA THR A 198 2.91 -2.42 6.56
C THR A 198 3.55 -1.79 7.78
N PHE A 199 3.02 -2.10 8.97
CA PHE A 199 3.58 -1.60 10.23
C PHE A 199 5.00 -2.12 10.41
N GLY A 200 5.95 -1.20 10.56
CA GLY A 200 7.35 -1.53 10.39
C GLY A 200 8.16 -0.31 9.99
N TRP A 201 9.35 -0.56 9.45
CA TRP A 201 10.18 0.48 8.88
C TRP A 201 9.49 1.14 7.68
N MET A 202 8.65 0.39 6.94
CA MET A 202 7.91 0.91 5.78
C MET A 202 6.95 2.03 6.19
N GLU A 203 6.02 1.77 7.10
CA GLU A 203 5.12 2.81 7.62
C GLU A 203 5.89 3.89 8.38
N GLY A 204 6.94 3.53 9.10
CA GLY A 204 7.80 4.50 9.77
C GLY A 204 8.42 5.53 8.80
N CYS A 205 8.85 5.11 7.62
CA CYS A 205 9.34 6.02 6.57
C CYS A 205 8.25 6.93 6.01
N VAL A 206 7.01 6.43 5.87
CA VAL A 206 5.86 7.25 5.44
C VAL A 206 5.54 8.31 6.49
N LEU A 207 5.46 7.91 7.77
CA LEU A 207 5.21 8.81 8.89
C LEU A 207 6.30 9.90 9.01
N ASP A 208 7.58 9.54 8.87
CA ASP A 208 8.71 10.48 8.85
C ASP A 208 8.59 11.48 7.69
N GLY A 209 8.27 11.00 6.49
CA GLY A 209 8.01 11.84 5.32
C GLY A 209 6.84 12.82 5.52
N ILE A 210 5.72 12.36 6.09
CA ILE A 210 4.58 13.23 6.42
C ILE A 210 4.97 14.25 7.49
N GLN A 211 5.69 13.83 8.54
CA GLN A 211 6.13 14.71 9.62
C GLN A 211 7.03 15.84 9.08
N ALA A 212 7.96 15.51 8.18
CA ALA A 212 8.83 16.50 7.53
C ALA A 212 8.06 17.53 6.68
N MET A 213 6.84 17.21 6.23
CA MET A 213 5.99 18.12 5.45
C MET A 213 5.21 19.13 6.29
N ILE A 214 5.10 18.93 7.62
CA ILE A 214 4.32 19.81 8.52
C ILE A 214 4.65 21.30 8.38
N PRO A 215 5.93 21.75 8.33
CA PRO A 215 6.24 23.18 8.21
C PRO A 215 5.80 23.81 6.90
N ARG A 216 5.51 23.01 5.87
CA ARG A 216 5.24 23.47 4.49
C ARG A 216 3.85 23.10 3.99
N ASN A 217 3.13 22.21 4.67
CA ASN A 217 1.81 21.78 4.28
C ASN A 217 0.86 21.68 5.49
N PRO A 218 -0.18 22.53 5.57
CA PRO A 218 -1.07 22.56 6.73
C PRO A 218 -1.90 21.28 6.91
N ARG A 219 -2.03 20.43 5.88
CA ARG A 219 -2.74 19.14 5.98
C ARG A 219 -1.92 18.06 6.65
N ALA A 220 -0.59 18.17 6.62
CA ALA A 220 0.31 17.07 7.01
C ALA A 220 0.13 16.64 8.47
N GLN A 221 -0.13 17.57 9.39
CA GLN A 221 -0.38 17.22 10.79
C GLN A 221 -1.65 16.38 10.96
N GLY A 222 -2.73 16.73 10.24
CA GLY A 222 -3.98 15.97 10.26
C GLY A 222 -3.81 14.57 9.67
N VAL A 223 -3.08 14.47 8.55
CA VAL A 223 -2.80 13.17 7.90
C VAL A 223 -1.90 12.30 8.79
N LEU A 224 -0.87 12.87 9.41
CA LEU A 224 -0.02 12.15 10.36
C LEU A 224 -0.84 11.54 11.50
N ALA A 225 -1.78 12.31 12.05
CA ALA A 225 -2.69 11.81 13.08
C ALA A 225 -3.61 10.69 12.57
N GLN A 226 -4.09 10.77 11.32
CA GLN A 226 -4.90 9.71 10.71
C GLN A 226 -4.11 8.40 10.58
N HIS A 227 -2.87 8.45 10.08
CA HIS A 227 -2.00 7.27 9.97
C HIS A 227 -1.71 6.67 11.35
N LEU A 228 -1.28 7.49 12.32
CA LEU A 228 -1.02 7.01 13.68
C LEU A 228 -2.27 6.39 14.30
N ASN A 229 -3.45 6.95 14.07
CA ASN A 229 -4.71 6.42 14.61
C ASN A 229 -5.09 5.04 14.05
N LEU A 230 -4.58 4.64 12.88
CA LEU A 230 -4.80 3.29 12.35
C LEU A 230 -4.14 2.21 13.22
N PHE A 231 -2.98 2.50 13.81
CA PHE A 231 -2.20 1.56 14.61
C PHE A 231 -2.27 1.82 16.11
N PHE A 232 -2.40 3.09 16.50
CA PHE A 232 -2.32 3.60 17.86
C PHE A 232 -3.62 4.25 18.36
N GLY A 233 -4.73 4.08 17.63
CA GLY A 233 -6.01 4.70 18.00
C GLY A 233 -6.56 4.18 19.33
N ASN A 234 -7.24 5.05 20.06
CA ASN A 234 -7.90 4.75 21.35
C ASN A 234 -6.96 4.17 22.42
N ASP A 235 -5.72 4.68 22.50
CA ASP A 235 -4.68 4.23 23.45
C ASP A 235 -4.32 2.73 23.31
N ARG A 236 -4.60 2.14 22.15
CA ARG A 236 -4.24 0.75 21.83
C ARG A 236 -3.02 0.71 20.93
N PHE A 237 -2.40 -0.45 20.79
CA PHE A 237 -1.40 -0.71 19.76
C PHE A 237 -1.78 -2.00 19.05
N ARG A 238 -2.10 -1.91 17.76
CA ARG A 238 -2.58 -3.04 16.97
C ARG A 238 -2.05 -2.98 15.54
N TYR A 239 -1.61 -4.11 15.02
CA TYR A 239 -1.24 -4.26 13.61
C TYR A 239 -1.27 -5.73 13.18
N GLU A 240 -1.24 -5.97 11.88
CA GLU A 240 -1.16 -7.29 11.29
C GLU A 240 0.31 -7.66 11.03
N THR A 241 0.72 -8.81 11.55
CA THR A 241 2.06 -9.36 11.37
C THR A 241 2.24 -9.91 9.95
N LEU A 242 3.49 -10.23 9.59
CA LEU A 242 3.86 -10.87 8.32
C LEU A 242 3.23 -12.26 8.12
N ASN A 243 2.63 -12.85 9.16
CA ASN A 243 1.90 -14.10 9.09
C ASN A 243 0.40 -13.91 8.95
N ASN A 244 -0.08 -12.69 8.67
CA ASN A 244 -1.50 -12.32 8.65
C ASN A 244 -2.20 -12.57 9.99
N GLU A 245 -1.49 -12.38 11.10
CA GLU A 245 -2.05 -12.51 12.44
C GLU A 245 -2.08 -11.14 13.11
N ARG A 246 -3.18 -10.84 13.78
CA ARG A 246 -3.31 -9.61 14.57
C ARG A 246 -2.42 -9.67 15.80
N SER A 247 -1.51 -8.71 15.92
CA SER A 247 -0.78 -8.42 17.15
C SER A 247 -1.44 -7.27 17.88
N GLU A 248 -1.64 -7.42 19.19
CA GLU A 248 -2.12 -6.37 20.08
C GLU A 248 -1.15 -6.18 21.24
N GLY A 249 -0.70 -4.94 21.47
CA GLY A 249 0.16 -4.58 22.59
C GLY A 249 1.55 -5.21 22.57
N ARG A 250 1.98 -5.80 21.45
CA ARG A 250 3.25 -6.54 21.34
C ARG A 250 4.02 -6.19 20.09
N ILE A 251 5.33 -5.99 20.23
CA ILE A 251 6.27 -5.81 19.13
C ILE A 251 6.93 -7.15 18.82
N HIS A 252 7.00 -7.52 17.54
CA HIS A 252 7.56 -8.80 17.08
C HIS A 252 8.95 -8.69 16.45
N THR A 253 9.35 -7.51 15.99
CA THR A 253 10.63 -7.30 15.30
C THR A 253 11.14 -5.90 15.58
N VAL A 254 12.46 -5.73 15.59
CA VAL A 254 13.13 -4.42 15.70
C VAL A 254 12.74 -3.46 14.58
N GLU A 255 12.35 -3.99 13.43
CA GLU A 255 11.86 -3.21 12.30
C GLU A 255 10.57 -2.44 12.61
N SER A 256 9.84 -2.81 13.67
CA SER A 256 8.59 -2.18 14.07
C SER A 256 8.76 -0.95 14.97
N LEU A 257 9.98 -0.54 15.30
CA LEU A 257 10.22 0.57 16.24
C LEU A 257 10.08 1.97 15.62
N LEU A 258 10.19 2.12 14.30
CA LEU A 258 10.20 3.44 13.67
C LEU A 258 8.86 4.22 13.84
N PRO A 259 7.67 3.62 13.70
CA PRO A 259 6.41 4.30 14.01
C PRO A 259 6.32 4.79 15.46
N PHE A 260 6.93 4.09 16.42
CA PHE A 260 6.96 4.53 17.82
C PHE A 260 7.83 5.77 18.03
N ALA A 261 8.90 5.95 17.27
CA ALA A 261 9.72 7.15 17.33
C ALA A 261 8.92 8.40 16.91
N ILE A 262 8.05 8.25 15.91
CA ILE A 262 7.14 9.32 15.48
C ILE A 262 6.01 9.54 16.50
N LEU A 263 5.45 8.46 17.05
CA LEU A 263 4.47 8.53 18.12
C LEU A 263 5.02 9.26 19.36
N ALA A 264 6.26 9.01 19.76
CA ALA A 264 6.90 9.66 20.90
C ALA A 264 7.00 11.19 20.72
N GLN A 265 7.17 11.65 19.49
CA GLN A 265 7.26 13.08 19.18
C GLN A 265 5.90 13.77 19.14
N THR A 266 4.83 13.05 18.75
CA THR A 266 3.49 13.62 18.55
C THR A 266 2.55 13.39 19.74
N ASN A 267 2.72 12.28 20.45
CA ASN A 267 1.96 11.90 21.64
C ASN A 267 2.87 11.15 22.64
N PRO A 268 3.75 11.86 23.36
CA PRO A 268 4.70 11.26 24.31
C PRO A 268 4.04 10.55 25.50
N ALA A 269 2.74 10.77 25.74
CA ALA A 269 1.99 10.14 26.83
C ALA A 269 1.34 8.82 26.41
N HIS A 270 1.40 8.42 25.13
CA HIS A 270 0.73 7.23 24.65
C HIS A 270 1.25 5.95 25.34
N PRO A 271 0.39 5.08 25.89
CA PRO A 271 0.82 3.93 26.70
C PRO A 271 1.68 2.92 25.94
N ALA A 272 1.48 2.78 24.62
CA ALA A 272 2.27 1.87 23.80
C ALA A 272 3.77 2.22 23.73
N LEU A 273 4.17 3.45 24.08
CA LEU A 273 5.59 3.81 24.17
C LEU A 273 6.32 3.00 25.26
N ARG A 274 5.62 2.59 26.32
CA ARG A 274 6.19 1.68 27.34
C ARG A 274 6.55 0.33 26.72
N THR A 275 5.67 -0.24 25.91
CA THR A 275 5.92 -1.48 25.17
C THR A 275 7.16 -1.37 24.29
N ALA A 276 7.34 -0.23 23.60
CA ALA A 276 8.52 0.01 22.76
C ALA A 276 9.82 0.10 23.57
N VAL A 277 9.82 0.80 24.70
CA VAL A 277 10.99 0.90 25.59
C VAL A 277 11.34 -0.46 26.17
N GLU A 278 10.37 -1.20 26.69
CA GLU A 278 10.58 -2.54 27.25
C GLU A 278 11.12 -3.50 26.18
N PHE A 279 10.54 -3.48 24.98
CA PHE A 279 11.03 -4.27 23.86
C PHE A 279 12.48 -3.92 23.52
N ALA A 280 12.80 -2.64 23.37
CA ALA A 280 14.14 -2.18 23.02
C ALA A 280 15.18 -2.56 24.07
N LEU A 281 14.87 -2.43 25.37
CA LEU A 281 15.76 -2.83 26.46
C LEU A 281 16.01 -4.33 26.49
N HIS A 282 15.00 -5.14 26.16
CA HIS A 282 15.15 -6.60 26.09
C HIS A 282 15.99 -7.07 24.90
N HIS A 283 15.96 -6.30 23.79
CA HIS A 283 16.68 -6.61 22.56
C HIS A 283 17.92 -5.75 22.39
N ALA A 284 18.48 -5.18 23.47
CA ALA A 284 19.68 -4.37 23.40
C ALA A 284 20.92 -5.14 23.88
N ASP A 285 22.04 -4.92 23.18
CA ASP A 285 23.38 -5.26 23.66
C ASP A 285 24.23 -3.98 23.83
N ALA A 286 25.54 -4.13 23.97
CA ALA A 286 26.46 -3.00 24.10
C ALA A 286 26.48 -2.05 22.87
N ASN A 287 25.96 -2.49 21.72
CA ASN A 287 25.96 -1.76 20.45
C ASN A 287 24.58 -1.16 20.09
N GLY A 288 23.56 -1.38 20.92
CA GLY A 288 22.20 -0.88 20.71
C GLY A 288 21.19 -2.00 20.52
N VAL A 289 20.06 -1.69 19.86
CA VAL A 289 18.99 -2.68 19.62
C VAL A 289 19.41 -3.62 18.49
N ILE A 290 19.40 -4.92 18.77
CA ILE A 290 19.77 -6.01 17.86
C ILE A 290 18.53 -6.81 17.41
N ALA A 291 18.54 -7.25 16.16
CA ALA A 291 17.46 -8.03 15.53
C ALA A 291 17.42 -9.49 16.00
#